data_AF-A0A377LJK0-F1
#
_entry.id   AF-A0A377LJK0-F1
#
_cell.length_a   1.000
_cell.length_b   1.000
_cell.length_c   1.000
_cell.angle_alpha   90.00
_cell.angle_beta   90.00
_cell.angle_gamma   90.00
#
_symmetry.space_group_name_H-M   'P 1'
#
loop_
_entity.id
_entity.type
_entity.pdbx_description
1 polymer ?
#
loop_
_entity_poly.entity_id
_entity_poly.type
_entity_poly.pdbx_seq_one_letter_code
_entity_poly.pdbx_strand_id
1 'polypeptide(L)'
;MGIWLVVMAFAVYAFFSGGPGNLQWLYPNELFPTDIRASAVGVIMSLSRIGTIVSTWALPIFINNYGISNTMLMGAGISLFGLLISVAFAPETRGMSLAQTSNMTIRGQRMG
;
A
#
# COMPACT_ATOMS: atom_id res chain seq x y z
N MET A 1 27.28 12.03 13.31
CA MET A 1 26.66 12.51 12.06
C MET A 1 25.41 11.71 11.66
N GLY A 2 25.39 10.37 11.78
CA GLY A 2 24.26 9.55 11.30
C GLY A 2 22.93 9.69 12.06
N ILE A 3 22.94 9.94 13.37
CA ILE A 3 21.71 9.94 14.19
C ILE A 3 20.72 11.05 13.77
N TRP A 4 21.23 12.25 13.44
CA TRP A 4 20.40 13.39 13.01
C TRP A 4 19.75 13.12 11.65
N LEU A 5 20.46 12.45 10.74
CA LEU A 5 19.92 12.05 9.44
C LEU A 5 18.79 11.01 9.61
N VAL A 6 18.97 10.04 10.50
CA VAL A 6 17.93 9.05 10.83
C VAL A 6 16.71 9.73 11.46
N VAL A 7 16.91 10.62 12.44
CA VAL A 7 15.82 11.35 13.10
C VAL A 7 15.03 12.21 12.10
N MET A 8 15.72 12.95 11.23
CA MET A 8 15.06 13.74 10.18
C MET A 8 14.27 12.86 9.20
N ALA A 9 14.82 11.71 8.79
CA ALA A 9 14.11 10.77 7.92
C ALA A 9 12.83 10.22 8.58
N PHE A 10 12.90 9.85 9.87
CA PHE A 10 11.72 9.40 10.62
C PHE A 10 10.70 10.52 10.83
N ALA A 11 11.14 11.76 11.08
CA ALA A 11 10.25 12.91 11.24
C ALA A 11 9.47 13.22 9.95
N VAL A 12 10.16 13.19 8.80
CA VAL A 12 9.53 13.32 7.48
C VAL A 12 8.55 12.18 7.26
N TYR A 13 8.95 10.93 7.50
CA TYR A 13 8.06 9.77 7.39
C TYR A 13 6.79 9.93 8.24
N ALA A 14 6.93 10.30 9.52
CA ALA A 14 5.80 10.46 10.44
C ALA A 14 4.83 11.57 10.01
N PHE A 15 5.33 12.65 9.42
CA PHE A 15 4.50 13.72 8.88
C PHE A 15 3.70 13.26 7.64
N PHE A 16 4.35 12.52 6.74
CA PHE A 16 3.72 12.04 5.50
C PHE A 16 2.84 10.79 5.69
N SER A 17 3.03 10.00 6.75
CA SER A 17 2.26 8.75 6.96
C SER A 17 0.77 8.98 7.27
N GLY A 18 0.38 10.18 7.72
CA GLY A 18 -1.01 10.48 8.09
C GLY A 18 -2.00 10.50 6.91
N GLY A 19 -1.58 11.01 5.75
CA GLY A 19 -2.44 11.10 4.56
C GLY A 19 -2.84 9.72 3.99
N PRO A 20 -1.86 8.87 3.62
CA PRO A 20 -2.13 7.54 3.06
C PRO A 20 -2.92 6.63 4.01
N GLY A 21 -2.70 6.74 5.32
CA GLY A 21 -3.40 5.93 6.31
C GLY A 21 -4.92 6.16 6.30
N ASN A 22 -5.38 7.39 6.09
CA ASN A 22 -6.80 7.71 6.01
C ASN A 22 -7.42 7.23 4.68
N LEU A 23 -6.70 7.42 3.57
CA LEU A 23 -7.15 6.99 2.24
C LEU A 23 -7.32 5.46 2.17
N GLN A 24 -6.44 4.69 2.81
CA GLN A 24 -6.52 3.22 2.83
C GLN A 24 -7.85 2.70 3.43
N TRP A 25 -8.45 3.45 4.36
CA TRP A 25 -9.73 3.07 4.98
C TRP A 25 -10.95 3.63 4.25
N LEU A 26 -10.82 4.81 3.64
CA LEU A 26 -11.91 5.45 2.91
C LEU A 26 -12.13 4.84 1.52
N TYR A 27 -11.03 4.58 0.79
CA TYR A 27 -11.07 4.12 -0.59
C TYR A 27 -11.82 2.79 -0.80
N PRO A 28 -11.67 1.76 0.05
CA PRO A 28 -12.44 0.52 -0.07
C PRO A 28 -13.92 0.70 0.27
N ASN A 29 -14.26 1.66 1.14
CA ASN A 29 -15.65 1.96 1.47
C ASN A 29 -16.38 2.66 0.31
N GLU A 30 -15.65 3.39 -0.53
CA GLU A 30 -16.18 4.09 -1.71
C GLU A 30 -16.16 3.21 -2.97
N LEU A 31 -15.16 2.33 -3.12
CA LEU A 31 -14.96 1.55 -4.34
C LEU A 31 -15.75 0.23 -4.36
N PHE A 32 -16.03 -0.37 -3.19
CA PHE A 32 -16.68 -1.68 -3.11
C PHE A 32 -18.14 -1.57 -2.67
N PRO A 33 -19.09 -2.17 -3.42
CA PRO A 33 -20.46 -2.38 -2.97
C PRO A 33 -20.48 -3.10 -1.62
N THR A 34 -21.43 -2.73 -0.75
CA THR A 34 -21.55 -3.23 0.63
C THR A 34 -21.54 -4.76 0.75
N ASP A 35 -22.01 -5.46 -0.28
CA ASP A 35 -22.13 -6.93 -0.30
C ASP A 35 -20.79 -7.68 -0.38
N ILE A 36 -19.76 -7.08 -1.00
CA ILE A 36 -18.44 -7.74 -1.19
C ILE A 36 -17.32 -7.12 -0.36
N ARG A 37 -17.57 -5.96 0.24
CA ARG A 37 -16.57 -5.18 0.99
C ARG A 37 -15.95 -5.97 2.14
N ALA A 38 -16.76 -6.68 2.92
CA ALA A 38 -16.28 -7.44 4.08
C ALA A 38 -15.30 -8.55 3.66
N SER A 39 -15.63 -9.31 2.61
CA SER A 39 -14.79 -10.39 2.09
C SER A 39 -13.51 -9.86 1.46
N ALA A 40 -13.60 -8.81 0.64
CA ALA A 40 -12.44 -8.20 -0.02
C ALA A 40 -11.42 -7.64 1.00
N VAL A 41 -11.90 -6.88 1.99
CA VAL A 41 -11.04 -6.36 3.07
C VAL A 41 -10.47 -7.50 3.91
N GLY A 42 -11.25 -8.55 4.21
CA GLY A 42 -10.77 -9.73 4.94
C GLY A 42 -9.60 -10.45 4.26
N VAL A 43 -9.65 -10.61 2.94
CA VAL A 43 -8.55 -11.21 2.15
C VAL A 43 -7.32 -10.31 2.19
N ILE A 44 -7.48 -8.99 1.96
CA ILE A 44 -6.37 -8.02 2.00
C ILE A 44 -5.69 -8.02 3.38
N MET A 45 -6.47 -8.02 4.45
CA MET A 45 -5.94 -8.05 5.82
C MET A 45 -5.21 -9.37 6.12
N SER A 46 -5.71 -10.50 5.63
CA SER A 46 -5.05 -11.80 5.79
C SER A 46 -3.70 -11.83 5.08
N LEU A 47 -3.63 -11.33 3.85
CA LEU A 47 -2.37 -11.20 3.10
C LEU A 47 -1.38 -10.26 3.82
N SER A 48 -1.87 -9.13 4.36
CA SER A 48 -1.04 -8.22 5.16
C SER A 48 -0.42 -8.93 6.36
N ARG A 49 -1.19 -9.76 7.08
CA ARG A 49 -0.69 -10.54 8.23
C ARG A 49 0.39 -11.53 7.83
N ILE A 50 0.21 -12.26 6.73
CA ILE A 50 1.24 -13.18 6.21
C ILE A 50 2.52 -12.40 5.88
N GLY A 51 2.38 -11.25 5.21
CA GLY A 51 3.51 -10.36 4.92
C GLY A 51 4.24 -9.90 6.18
N THR A 52 3.51 -9.52 7.23
CA THR A 52 4.09 -9.13 8.53
C THR A 52 4.83 -10.28 9.21
N ILE A 53 4.28 -11.50 9.18
CA ILE A 53 4.96 -12.67 9.77
C ILE A 53 6.28 -12.92 9.05
N VAL A 54 6.26 -12.94 7.71
CA VAL A 54 7.46 -13.15 6.90
C VAL A 54 8.49 -12.04 7.14
N SER A 55 8.07 -10.77 7.17
CA SER A 55 8.98 -9.65 7.39
C SER A 55 9.61 -9.67 8.79
N THR A 56 8.83 -10.05 9.81
CA THR A 56 9.30 -10.11 11.20
C THR A 56 10.34 -11.22 11.40
N TRP A 57 10.19 -12.35 10.71
CA TRP A 57 11.17 -13.43 10.74
C TRP A 57 12.41 -13.12 9.88
N ALA A 58 12.22 -12.49 8.72
CA ALA A 58 13.31 -12.17 7.80
C ALA A 58 14.23 -11.05 8.32
N LEU A 59 13.67 -10.00 8.94
CA LEU A 59 14.41 -8.85 9.47
C LEU A 59 15.62 -9.22 10.35
N PRO A 60 15.48 -10.03 11.42
CA PRO A 60 16.61 -10.36 12.29
C PRO A 60 17.70 -11.17 11.56
N ILE A 61 17.32 -12.01 10.59
CA ILE A 61 18.29 -12.77 9.76
C ILE A 61 19.10 -11.82 8.89
N PHE A 62 18.46 -10.84 8.26
CA PHE A 62 19.16 -9.83 7.46
C PHE A 62 20.07 -8.94 8.31
N ILE A 63 19.62 -8.52 9.49
CA ILE A 63 20.43 -7.71 10.40
C ILE A 63 21.67 -8.49 10.88
N ASN A 64 21.50 -9.78 11.22
CA ASN A 64 22.61 -10.59 11.71
C ASN A 64 23.66 -10.90 10.63
N ASN A 65 23.25 -11.10 9.38
CA ASN A 65 24.17 -11.42 8.28
C ASN A 65 24.77 -10.19 7.58
N TYR A 66 24.00 -9.11 7.41
CA TYR A 66 24.37 -7.95 6.59
C TYR A 66 24.47 -6.64 7.36
N GLY A 67 24.17 -6.64 8.66
CA GLY A 67 24.18 -5.46 9.51
C GLY A 67 22.99 -4.53 9.32
N ILE A 68 22.82 -3.60 10.26
CA ILE A 68 21.67 -2.70 10.34
C ILE A 68 21.61 -1.75 9.15
N SER A 69 22.75 -1.15 8.76
CA SER A 69 22.79 -0.15 7.69
C SER A 69 22.36 -0.73 6.34
N ASN A 70 22.84 -1.93 5.99
CA ASN A 70 22.50 -2.58 4.72
C ASN A 70 21.04 -3.06 4.71
N THR A 71 20.55 -3.55 5.85
CA THR A 71 19.14 -3.95 6.00
C THR A 71 18.18 -2.77 5.85
N MET A 72 18.54 -1.59 6.39
CA MET A 72 17.78 -0.36 6.22
C MET A 72 17.74 0.11 4.76
N LEU A 73 18.87 0.03 4.03
CA LEU A 73 18.91 0.32 2.59
C LEU A 73 18.06 -0.66 1.79
N MET A 74 18.07 -1.94 2.16
CA MET A 74 17.21 -2.95 1.52
C MET A 74 15.72 -2.65 1.77
N GLY A 75 15.37 -2.26 3.00
CA GLY A 75 14.03 -1.79 3.34
C GLY A 75 13.61 -0.56 2.53
N ALA A 76 14.50 0.42 2.38
CA ALA A 76 14.28 1.59 1.53
C ALA A 76 14.07 1.20 0.06
N GLY A 77 14.83 0.21 -0.44
CA GLY A 77 14.64 -0.37 -1.78
C GLY A 77 13.27 -1.04 -1.96
N ILE A 78 12.81 -1.80 -0.97
CA ILE A 78 11.47 -2.40 -0.97
C ILE A 78 10.40 -1.32 -0.97
N SER A 79 10.56 -0.26 -0.16
CA SER A 79 9.65 0.89 -0.15
C SER A 79 9.64 1.62 -1.49
N LEU A 80 10.80 1.80 -2.12
CA LEU A 80 10.90 2.41 -3.45
C LEU A 80 10.23 1.55 -4.51
N PHE A 81 10.39 0.23 -4.45
CA PHE A 81 9.69 -0.70 -5.34
C PHE A 81 8.18 -0.66 -5.12
N GLY A 82 7.74 -0.58 -3.86
CA GLY A 82 6.34 -0.34 -3.51
C GLY A 82 5.82 0.99 -4.08
N LEU A 83 6.63 2.05 -4.05
CA LEU A 83 6.31 3.32 -4.69
C LEU A 83 6.24 3.19 -6.21
N LEU A 84 7.18 2.47 -6.84
CA LEU A 84 7.18 2.27 -8.30
C LEU A 84 5.97 1.47 -8.75
N ILE A 85 5.64 0.38 -8.06
CA ILE A 85 4.39 -0.35 -8.29
C ILE A 85 3.22 0.58 -8.06
N SER A 86 3.22 1.34 -6.96
CA SER A 86 2.13 2.25 -6.67
C SER A 86 2.02 3.35 -7.73
N VAL A 87 3.09 3.81 -8.38
CA VAL A 87 3.02 4.79 -9.47
C VAL A 87 2.61 4.14 -10.78
N ALA A 88 3.10 2.92 -11.07
CA ALA A 88 2.80 2.19 -12.29
C ALA A 88 1.39 1.60 -12.31
N PHE A 89 0.91 1.15 -11.15
CA PHE A 89 -0.43 0.59 -10.93
C PHE A 89 -1.40 1.58 -10.29
N ALA A 90 -0.98 2.75 -9.77
CA ALA A 90 -1.94 3.81 -9.48
C ALA A 90 -2.44 4.33 -10.82
N PRO A 91 -3.67 3.99 -11.20
CA PRO A 91 -4.32 4.69 -12.29
C PRO A 91 -4.53 6.12 -11.78
N GLU A 92 -4.44 7.09 -12.68
CA GLU A 92 -4.59 8.50 -12.37
C GLU A 92 -5.94 8.76 -11.64
N THR A 93 -5.93 8.91 -10.31
CA THR A 93 -7.10 9.29 -9.50
C THR A 93 -7.27 10.80 -9.42
N ARG A 94 -6.54 11.59 -10.22
CA ARG A 94 -6.88 13.00 -10.45
C ARG A 94 -7.96 13.09 -11.53
N GLY A 95 -9.21 12.96 -11.12
CA GLY A 95 -10.35 13.47 -11.91
C GLY A 95 -11.50 12.52 -12.20
N MET A 96 -11.49 11.27 -11.71
CA MET A 96 -12.67 10.39 -11.88
C MET A 96 -13.60 10.49 -10.67
N SER A 97 -14.74 11.15 -10.87
CA SER A 97 -15.86 11.17 -9.92
C SER A 97 -16.46 9.76 -9.75
N LEU A 98 -16.91 9.45 -8.53
CA LEU A 98 -17.58 8.19 -8.13
C LEU A 98 -18.72 7.74 -9.08
N ALA A 99 -19.25 8.62 -9.93
CA ALA A 99 -20.39 8.35 -10.80
C ALA A 99 -20.07 7.53 -12.06
N GLN A 100 -18.83 7.50 -12.56
CA GLN A 100 -18.51 6.81 -13.82
C GLN A 100 -18.22 5.32 -13.66
N THR A 101 -17.65 4.90 -12.52
CA THR A 101 -17.33 3.47 -12.29
C THR A 101 -18.58 2.63 -11.97
N SER A 102 -19.64 3.24 -11.42
CA SER A 102 -20.87 2.52 -11.04
C SER A 102 -21.78 2.16 -12.24
N ASN A 103 -21.53 2.69 -13.44
CA ASN A 103 -22.44 2.52 -14.58
C ASN A 103 -21.88 1.70 -15.74
N MET A 104 -20.69 1.09 -15.61
CA MET A 104 -20.30 0.06 -16.57
C MET A 104 -21.00 -1.26 -16.22
N THR A 105 -22.32 -1.22 -16.42
CA THR A 105 -23.17 -2.40 -16.55
C THR A 105 -22.52 -3.25 -17.63
N ILE A 106 -22.00 -4.41 -17.23
CA ILE A 106 -21.75 -5.54 -18.12
C ILE A 106 -23.12 -5.95 -18.66
N ARG A 107 -23.63 -5.21 -19.65
CA ARG A 107 -24.76 -5.60 -20.48
C ARG A 107 -24.18 -6.03 -21.82
N GLY A 108 -23.89 -7.32 -21.90
CA GLY A 108 -24.13 -8.01 -23.15
C GLY A 108 -25.60 -7.85 -23.52
N GLN A 109 -25.89 -6.94 -24.46
CA GLN A 109 -27.05 -7.02 -25.36
C GLN A 109 -26.50 -6.63 -26.74
N ARG A 110 -26.14 -7.60 -27.58
CA ARG A 110 -27.02 -8.16 -28.62
C ARG A 110 -27.69 -7.08 -29.48
N MET A 111 -27.32 -7.15 -30.77
CA MET A 111 -28.01 -6.64 -31.96
C MET A 111 -27.68 -5.21 -32.42
N GLY A 112 -26.83 -5.19 -33.45
CA GLY A 112 -26.76 -4.24 -34.55
C GLY A 112 -26.04 -4.97 -35.68
#